data_AF-A0A453KTG9-F1
#
_entry.id   AF-A0A453KTG9-F1
#
_cell.length_a   1.000
_cell.length_b   1.000
_cell.length_c   1.000
_cell.angle_alpha   90.00
_cell.angle_beta   90.00
_cell.angle_gamma   90.00
#
_symmetry.space_group_name_H-M   'P 1'
#
loop_
_entity.id
_entity.type
_entity.pdbx_description
1 polymer ?
#
loop_
_entity_poly.entity_id
_entity_poly.type
_entity_poly.pdbx_seq_one_letter_code
_entity_poly.pdbx_strand_id
1 'polypeptide(L)'
;AGFEGFPELRKLALTCVRFRENGEYQLEEIIATSPSLEKLVFWEVKILGDFKEWVIQGPNIQDIQISSSKDLGWILGELPSLHSANIDILDYLGGRDFAKFLAGFSNITKLVICTRHSPVCAAALSLVCLTTSVVVSKT
;
A
#
# COMPACT_ATOMS: atom_id res chain seq x y z
N ALA A 1 13.45 -24.32 -12.70
CA ALA A 1 12.03 -24.30 -12.30
C ALA A 1 11.74 -22.89 -11.78
N GLY A 2 10.66 -22.27 -12.25
CA GLY A 2 10.26 -20.92 -11.83
C GLY A 2 9.54 -20.94 -10.48
N PHE A 3 9.21 -19.76 -9.97
CA PHE A 3 8.38 -19.61 -8.79
C PHE A 3 6.91 -19.93 -9.16
N GLU A 4 6.34 -20.98 -8.59
CA GLU A 4 4.98 -21.44 -8.91
C GLU A 4 3.88 -20.64 -8.19
N GLY A 5 4.27 -19.68 -7.35
CA GLY A 5 3.33 -18.86 -6.61
C GLY A 5 2.72 -19.52 -5.38
N PHE A 6 1.60 -18.95 -4.96
CA PHE A 6 0.83 -19.43 -3.81
C PHE A 6 -0.68 -19.41 -4.13
N PRO A 7 -1.19 -20.38 -4.92
CA PRO A 7 -2.56 -20.35 -5.44
C PRO A 7 -3.64 -20.29 -4.35
N GLU A 8 -3.39 -20.90 -3.19
CA GLU A 8 -4.31 -20.97 -2.04
C GLU A 8 -4.06 -19.87 -0.99
N LEU A 9 -3.10 -18.96 -1.22
CA LEU A 9 -2.75 -17.93 -0.23
C LEU A 9 -3.85 -16.88 -0.16
N ARG A 10 -4.57 -16.84 0.97
CA ARG A 10 -5.64 -15.85 1.21
C ARG A 10 -5.15 -14.57 1.87
N LYS A 11 -4.01 -14.62 2.55
CA LYS A 11 -3.44 -13.47 3.26
C LYS A 11 -1.93 -13.43 3.10
N LEU A 12 -1.43 -12.32 2.57
CA LEU A 12 -0.01 -11.99 2.55
C LEU A 12 0.23 -10.88 3.58
N ALA A 13 1.07 -11.18 4.57
CA ALA A 13 1.46 -10.21 5.60
C ALA A 13 2.98 -10.13 5.69
N LEU A 14 3.53 -8.97 5.39
CA LEU A 14 4.96 -8.66 5.51
C LEU A 14 5.15 -7.59 6.58
N THR A 15 6.05 -7.85 7.52
CA THR A 15 6.33 -6.94 8.64
C THR A 15 7.83 -6.77 8.79
N CYS A 16 8.30 -5.52 8.77
CA CYS A 16 9.71 -5.17 8.88
C CYS A 16 10.62 -5.83 7.84
N VAL A 17 10.08 -6.10 6.64
CA VAL A 17 10.80 -6.75 5.54
C VAL A 17 11.53 -5.71 4.70
N ARG A 18 12.80 -5.99 4.37
CA ARG A 18 13.61 -5.15 3.50
C ARG A 18 13.97 -5.90 2.22
N PHE A 19 13.40 -5.46 1.10
CA PHE A 19 13.76 -5.92 -0.23
C PHE A 19 14.97 -5.16 -0.76
N ARG A 20 15.73 -5.81 -1.64
CA ARG A 20 16.78 -5.16 -2.43
C ARG A 20 16.15 -4.35 -3.58
N GLU A 21 17.00 -3.72 -4.38
CA GLU A 21 16.58 -3.10 -5.64
C GLU A 21 15.78 -4.09 -6.50
N ASN A 22 14.73 -3.60 -7.14
CA ASN A 22 13.78 -4.39 -7.94
C ASN A 22 12.87 -5.32 -7.10
N GLY A 23 12.74 -5.05 -5.80
CA GLY A 23 11.84 -5.78 -4.89
C GLY A 23 10.35 -5.63 -5.22
N GLU A 24 9.97 -4.53 -5.85
CA GLU A 24 8.62 -4.25 -6.34
C GLU A 24 8.14 -5.31 -7.33
N TYR A 25 8.99 -5.76 -8.26
CA TYR A 25 8.61 -6.80 -9.22
C TYR A 25 8.44 -8.16 -8.56
N GLN A 26 9.17 -8.44 -7.46
CA GLN A 26 8.96 -9.66 -6.67
C GLN A 26 7.61 -9.61 -5.93
N LEU A 27 7.21 -8.44 -5.42
CA LEU A 27 5.91 -8.25 -4.81
C LEU A 27 4.79 -8.40 -5.84
N GLU A 28 4.93 -7.80 -7.03
CA GLU A 28 4.00 -7.98 -8.14
C GLU A 28 3.86 -9.45 -8.53
N GLU A 29 4.99 -10.17 -8.69
CA GLU A 29 4.98 -11.59 -9.04
C GLU A 29 4.27 -12.44 -7.96
N ILE A 30 4.57 -12.21 -6.67
CA ILE A 30 3.90 -12.91 -5.57
C ILE A 30 2.38 -12.64 -5.58
N ILE A 31 1.97 -11.38 -5.78
CA ILE A 31 0.55 -11.02 -5.83
C ILE A 31 -0.13 -11.64 -7.05
N ALA A 32 0.48 -11.52 -8.24
CA ALA A 32 -0.06 -12.04 -9.50
C ALA A 32 -0.20 -13.57 -9.48
N THR A 33 0.71 -14.26 -8.80
CA THR A 33 0.70 -15.73 -8.66
C THR A 33 -0.09 -16.22 -7.44
N SER A 34 -0.82 -15.32 -6.76
CA SER A 34 -1.70 -15.63 -5.63
C SER A 34 -3.16 -15.23 -5.94
N PRO A 35 -3.85 -15.88 -6.89
CA PRO A 35 -5.20 -15.49 -7.33
C PRO A 35 -6.25 -15.52 -6.22
N SER A 36 -6.07 -16.33 -5.17
CA SER A 36 -6.99 -16.40 -4.02
C SER A 36 -6.70 -15.36 -2.92
N LEU A 37 -5.78 -14.42 -3.16
CA LEU A 37 -5.37 -13.44 -2.18
C LEU A 37 -6.50 -12.45 -1.88
N GLU A 38 -6.93 -12.43 -0.62
CA GLU A 38 -8.02 -11.57 -0.14
C GLU A 38 -7.50 -10.38 0.65
N LYS A 39 -6.37 -10.55 1.35
CA LYS A 39 -5.85 -9.54 2.27
C LYS A 39 -4.36 -9.31 2.09
N LEU A 40 -4.01 -8.04 1.91
CA LEU A 40 -2.63 -7.59 1.81
C LEU A 40 -2.28 -6.73 3.04
N VAL A 41 -1.22 -7.09 3.76
CA VAL A 41 -0.72 -6.33 4.90
C VAL A 41 0.76 -6.07 4.76
N PHE A 42 1.14 -4.82 4.54
CA PHE A 42 2.52 -4.37 4.57
C PHE A 42 2.73 -3.41 5.73
N TRP A 43 3.62 -3.79 6.64
CA TRP A 43 4.01 -2.98 7.78
C TRP A 43 5.53 -2.82 7.81
N GLU A 44 6.03 -1.59 7.81
CA GLU A 44 7.47 -1.30 7.79
C GLU A 44 8.23 -2.01 6.64
N VAL A 45 7.56 -2.25 5.51
CA VAL A 45 8.18 -2.82 4.32
C VAL A 45 9.01 -1.75 3.62
N LYS A 46 10.24 -2.09 3.22
CA LYS A 46 11.19 -1.16 2.57
C LYS A 46 11.75 -1.81 1.32
N ILE A 47 11.81 -1.06 0.22
CA ILE A 47 12.49 -1.44 -1.02
C ILE A 47 13.69 -0.50 -1.15
N LEU A 48 14.88 -1.07 -1.36
CA LEU A 48 16.11 -0.29 -1.58
C LEU A 48 16.22 0.12 -3.05
N GLY A 49 16.95 1.20 -3.32
CA GLY A 49 17.16 1.70 -4.69
C GLY A 49 16.27 2.89 -5.03
N ASP A 50 16.20 3.18 -6.32
CA ASP A 50 15.44 4.32 -6.84
C ASP A 50 13.93 4.08 -6.80
N PHE A 51 13.18 5.17 -6.71
CA PHE A 51 11.72 5.14 -6.75
C PHE A 51 11.22 4.60 -8.10
N LYS A 52 10.31 3.64 -8.07
CA LYS A 52 9.63 3.09 -9.25
C LYS A 52 8.15 2.87 -8.94
N GLU A 53 7.30 3.24 -9.89
CA GLU A 53 5.88 2.92 -9.80
C GLU A 53 5.63 1.44 -10.14
N TRP A 54 4.75 0.79 -9.38
CA TRP A 54 4.33 -0.60 -9.59
C TRP A 54 2.87 -0.79 -9.18
N VAL A 55 2.25 -1.88 -9.62
CA VAL A 55 0.78 -2.04 -9.56
C VAL A 55 0.39 -3.13 -8.57
N ILE A 56 -0.51 -2.79 -7.65
CA ILE A 56 -1.25 -3.77 -6.85
C ILE A 56 -2.56 -4.07 -7.58
N GLN A 57 -2.74 -5.31 -8.01
CA GLN A 57 -3.94 -5.77 -8.71
C GLN A 57 -4.23 -7.24 -8.37
N GLY A 58 -5.49 -7.63 -8.47
CA GLY A 58 -5.90 -8.99 -8.16
C GLY A 58 -7.42 -9.13 -8.03
N PRO A 59 -8.01 -10.23 -8.50
CA PRO A 59 -9.46 -10.37 -8.58
C PRO A 59 -10.16 -10.44 -7.21
N ASN A 60 -9.48 -11.01 -6.21
CA ASN A 60 -10.09 -11.34 -4.91
C ASN A 60 -9.63 -10.46 -3.75
N ILE A 61 -8.76 -9.48 -3.98
CA ILE A 61 -8.24 -8.60 -2.93
C ILE A 61 -9.37 -7.72 -2.40
N GLN A 62 -9.66 -7.85 -1.11
CA GLN A 62 -10.77 -7.22 -0.40
C GLN A 62 -10.32 -6.13 0.57
N ASP A 63 -9.16 -6.35 1.22
CA ASP A 63 -8.62 -5.45 2.25
C ASP A 63 -7.11 -5.22 2.05
N ILE A 64 -6.73 -3.94 1.97
CA ILE A 64 -5.33 -3.51 1.87
C ILE A 64 -4.96 -2.71 3.12
N GLN A 65 -3.87 -3.10 3.76
CA GLN A 65 -3.29 -2.39 4.90
C GLN A 65 -1.82 -2.11 4.61
N ILE A 66 -1.46 -0.84 4.46
CA ILE A 66 -0.09 -0.44 4.14
C ILE A 66 0.34 0.65 5.12
N SER A 67 1.38 0.37 5.90
CA SER A 67 2.11 1.38 6.65
C SER A 67 3.59 1.21 6.43
N SER A 68 4.24 2.27 5.95
CA SER A 68 5.68 2.29 5.78
C SER A 68 6.21 3.69 6.02
N SER A 69 7.44 3.73 6.52
CA SER A 69 8.20 4.96 6.72
C SER A 69 8.71 5.58 5.40
N LYS A 70 8.34 5.05 4.24
CA LYS A 70 8.70 5.55 2.90
C LYS A 70 7.60 5.26 1.90
N ASP A 71 7.49 6.11 0.88
CA ASP A 71 6.69 5.81 -0.29
C ASP A 71 7.30 4.61 -1.04
N LEU A 72 6.48 3.57 -1.26
CA LEU A 72 6.88 2.36 -1.95
C LEU A 72 6.54 2.41 -3.45
N GLY A 73 5.91 3.47 -3.95
CA GLY A 73 5.60 3.63 -5.38
C GLY A 73 4.39 2.84 -5.89
N TRP A 74 3.66 2.13 -5.03
CA TRP A 74 2.50 1.37 -5.48
C TRP A 74 1.35 2.28 -5.95
N ILE A 75 0.66 1.82 -6.99
CA ILE A 75 -0.64 2.32 -7.46
C ILE A 75 -1.66 1.17 -7.49
N LEU A 76 -2.94 1.49 -7.53
CA LEU A 76 -4.00 0.49 -7.67
C LEU A 76 -4.29 0.24 -9.16
N GLY A 77 -4.31 -1.04 -9.53
CA GLY A 77 -4.84 -1.52 -10.82
C GLY A 77 -6.26 -2.08 -10.66
N GLU A 78 -6.55 -3.17 -11.36
CA GLU A 78 -7.85 -3.85 -11.30
C GLU A 78 -8.03 -4.62 -9.98
N LEU A 79 -8.93 -4.12 -9.14
CA LEU A 79 -9.24 -4.65 -7.81
C LEU A 79 -10.77 -4.71 -7.58
N PRO A 80 -11.51 -5.55 -8.34
CA PRO A 80 -12.98 -5.52 -8.35
C PRO A 80 -13.63 -5.90 -7.01
N SER A 81 -12.90 -6.62 -6.14
CA SER A 81 -13.38 -7.03 -4.81
C SER A 81 -12.98 -6.09 -3.68
N LEU A 82 -12.20 -5.04 -3.96
CA LEU A 82 -11.66 -4.15 -2.93
C LEU A 82 -12.77 -3.31 -2.32
N HIS A 83 -12.93 -3.42 -1.00
CA HIS A 83 -13.92 -2.64 -0.25
C HIS A 83 -13.32 -1.89 0.94
N SER A 84 -12.10 -2.22 1.37
CA SER A 84 -11.45 -1.63 2.54
C SER A 84 -9.98 -1.33 2.27
N ALA A 85 -9.56 -0.13 2.67
CA ALA A 85 -8.16 0.27 2.66
C ALA A 85 -7.78 1.06 3.93
N ASN A 86 -6.64 0.72 4.52
CA ASN A 86 -6.02 1.46 5.63
C ASN A 86 -4.57 1.77 5.27
N ILE A 87 -4.30 3.03 4.95
CA ILE A 87 -3.03 3.45 4.37
C ILE A 87 -2.40 4.53 5.23
N ASP A 88 -1.11 4.36 5.49
CA ASP A 88 -0.23 5.37 6.04
C ASP A 88 0.40 6.16 4.91
N ILE A 89 0.23 7.48 4.93
CA ILE A 89 0.79 8.40 3.93
C ILE A 89 1.74 9.31 4.67
N LEU A 90 2.96 8.81 4.95
CA LEU A 90 3.96 9.52 5.76
C LEU A 90 4.29 10.91 5.18
N ASP A 91 4.56 10.96 3.89
CA ASP A 91 4.77 12.20 3.15
C ASP A 91 3.48 12.45 2.37
N TYR A 92 2.83 13.59 2.58
CA TYR A 92 1.62 14.03 1.89
C TYR A 92 1.87 14.17 0.39
N LEU A 93 2.11 13.04 -0.28
CA LEU A 93 2.52 12.89 -1.67
C LEU A 93 4.00 13.23 -1.85
N GLY A 94 4.88 12.23 -1.91
CA GLY A 94 6.23 12.40 -2.46
C GLY A 94 6.18 12.78 -3.95
N GLY A 95 5.66 13.98 -4.28
CA GLY A 95 5.37 14.45 -5.63
C GLY A 95 4.14 13.85 -6.31
N ARG A 96 3.38 12.96 -5.65
CA ARG A 96 2.20 12.32 -6.26
C ARG A 96 1.00 13.27 -6.36
N ASP A 97 0.15 13.04 -7.35
CA ASP A 97 -1.15 13.71 -7.43
C ASP A 97 -2.13 13.02 -6.45
N PHE A 98 -2.55 13.72 -5.40
CA PHE A 98 -3.45 13.15 -4.38
C PHE A 98 -4.83 12.83 -4.92
N ALA A 99 -5.35 13.68 -5.81
CA ALA A 99 -6.66 13.45 -6.38
C ALA A 99 -6.63 12.20 -7.26
N LYS A 100 -5.57 12.04 -8.06
CA LYS A 100 -5.33 10.82 -8.83
C LYS A 100 -5.16 9.58 -7.94
N PHE A 101 -4.41 9.71 -6.83
CA PHE A 101 -4.25 8.63 -5.87
C PHE A 101 -5.58 8.21 -5.24
N LEU A 102 -6.38 9.17 -4.76
CA LEU A 102 -7.70 8.91 -4.18
C LEU A 102 -8.69 8.34 -5.19
N ALA A 103 -8.59 8.73 -6.47
CA ALA A 103 -9.46 8.21 -7.53
C ALA A 103 -9.36 6.67 -7.68
N GLY A 104 -8.19 6.09 -7.37
CA GLY A 104 -7.99 4.63 -7.34
C GLY A 104 -8.86 3.91 -6.30
N PHE A 105 -9.36 4.62 -5.29
CA PHE A 105 -10.24 4.08 -4.24
C PHE A 105 -11.72 4.43 -4.45
N SER A 106 -12.09 4.89 -5.64
CA SER A 106 -13.43 5.41 -5.92
C SER A 106 -14.57 4.42 -5.63
N ASN A 107 -14.33 3.11 -5.64
CA ASN A 107 -15.36 2.08 -5.46
C ASN A 107 -15.39 1.43 -4.06
N ILE A 108 -14.51 1.84 -3.13
CA ILE A 108 -14.44 1.20 -1.80
C ILE A 108 -15.46 1.80 -0.82
N THR A 109 -15.86 1.03 0.18
CA THR A 109 -16.81 1.47 1.22
C THR A 109 -16.11 2.04 2.47
N LYS A 110 -14.85 1.67 2.68
CA LYS A 110 -14.06 2.11 3.84
C LYS A 110 -12.65 2.53 3.43
N LEU A 111 -12.37 3.82 3.53
CA LEU A 111 -11.02 4.37 3.39
C LEU A 111 -10.55 4.95 4.72
N VAL A 112 -9.40 4.50 5.21
CA VAL A 112 -8.70 5.10 6.34
C VAL A 112 -7.35 5.59 5.86
N ILE A 113 -7.11 6.89 6.02
CA ILE A 113 -5.81 7.52 5.80
C ILE A 113 -5.27 7.98 7.15
N CYS A 114 -4.01 7.66 7.42
CA CYS A 114 -3.32 8.02 8.64
C CYS A 114 -1.88 8.46 8.35
N THR A 115 -1.28 9.11 9.34
CA THR A 115 0.14 9.48 9.37
C THR A 115 0.72 8.90 10.66
N ARG A 116 1.36 7.73 10.59
CA ARG A 116 1.88 7.04 11.80
C ARG A 116 3.36 7.28 12.02
N HIS A 117 4.07 7.69 10.97
CA HIS A 117 5.49 7.98 11.03
C HIS A 117 5.71 9.48 11.16
N SER A 118 6.78 9.87 11.88
CA SER A 118 7.17 11.28 11.95
C SER A 118 7.76 11.72 10.61
N PRO A 119 7.43 12.91 10.09
CA PRO A 119 8.05 13.42 8.87
C PRO A 119 9.57 13.41 9.02
N VAL A 120 10.27 12.86 8.03
CA VAL A 120 11.75 12.73 8.05
C VAL A 120 12.42 14.08 7.74
N CYS A 121 11.67 15.06 7.23
CA CYS A 121 12.16 16.41 6.96
C CYS A 121 12.15 17.28 8.24
N ALA A 122 13.35 17.52 8.79
CA ALA A 122 13.61 18.43 9.92
C ALA A 122 13.24 19.92 9.68
N ALA A 123 12.64 20.27 8.54
CA ALA A 123 12.28 21.65 8.20
C ALA A 123 10.78 22.00 8.41
N ALA A 124 9.93 21.04 8.78
CA ALA A 124 8.52 21.29 9.06
C ALA A 124 8.15 20.90 10.50
N LEU A 125 8.91 21.41 11.47
CA LEU A 125 8.50 21.41 12.87
C LEU A 125 7.46 22.51 13.10
N SER A 126 6.23 22.26 12.65
CA SER A 126 5.01 22.75 13.32
C SER A 126 3.79 22.12 12.67
N LEU A 127 3.48 20.88 13.02
CA LEU A 127 2.10 20.57 13.41
C LEU A 127 2.10 19.30 14.24
N VAL A 128 1.41 19.40 15.36
CA VAL A 128 1.18 18.36 16.35
C VAL A 128 0.85 17.04 15.65
N CYS A 129 1.57 15.99 16.03
CA CYS A 129 1.19 14.60 15.75
C CYS A 129 -0.12 14.31 16.51
N LEU A 130 -1.23 14.78 15.97
CA LEU A 130 -2.54 14.25 16.26
C LEU A 130 -2.75 13.14 15.24
N THR A 131 -2.69 11.89 15.70
CA THR A 131 -3.16 10.73 14.94
C THR A 131 -4.62 10.97 14.55
N THR A 132 -4.84 11.65 13.44
CA THR A 132 -6.15 11.96 12.92
C THR A 132 -6.39 10.96 11.82
N SER A 133 -7.07 9.87 12.16
CA SER A 133 -7.58 8.95 11.14
C SER A 133 -8.78 9.63 10.51
N VAL A 134 -8.68 10.02 9.24
CA VAL A 134 -9.86 10.41 8.47
C VAL A 134 -10.48 9.12 7.97
N VAL A 135 -11.65 8.78 8.50
CA VAL A 135 -12.47 7.68 8.00
C VAL A 135 -13.44 8.29 6.98
N VAL A 136 -13.26 7.97 5.71
CA VAL A 136 -14.26 8.27 4.69
C VAL A 136 -15.10 7.02 4.49
N SER A 137 -16.37 7.10 4.85
CA SER A 137 -17.38 6.06 4.61
C SER A 137 -18.38 6.57 3.59
N LYS A 138 -18.62 5.81 2.53
CA LYS A 138 -19.78 6.03 1.66
C LYS A 138 -20.99 5.37 2.31
N THR A 139 -22.03 6.16 2.58
CA THR A 139 -23.37 5.68 2.97
C THR A 139 -24.13 5.17 1.76
#